data_AF-A0A4Q5YJW6-F1
#
_entry.id   AF-A0A4Q5YJW6-F1
#
_cell.length_a   1.000
_cell.length_b   1.000
_cell.length_c   1.000
_cell.angle_alpha   90.00
_cell.angle_beta   90.00
_cell.angle_gamma   90.00
#
_symmetry.space_group_name_H-M   'P 1'
#
loop_
_entity.id
_entity.type
_entity.pdbx_description
1 polymer ?
#
loop_
_entity_poly.entity_id
_entity_poly.type
_entity_poly.pdbx_seq_one_letter_code
_entity_poly.pdbx_strand_id
1 'polypeptide(L)'
;SIVFVMNGLIFMLIGLQLPIITQQLGDIGLTTAIKYGLLISLALIVTRLLCAFGAALFTRIASRFITVADPNPGWKSPLIAGWAGMRGVVSLAAALSIPVVIQGDQPFPYRNLILFMTFIVILVTLVFQGLTLPWLIRRVNPTDRFNSIPEQQQEIIIQKKIAQYSLQFLEEKYDGKVFSNEHVNNLYARLKLDLDFFNQEMEEITNVEESTLMDYQRMYLDLLDRQRKLLHEMNGRMEFEEELIRKYLSLIDFEEYKVREKMFLEESPV
;
A
#
# COMPACT_ATOMS: atom_id res chain seq x y z
N SER A 1 -17.98 5.37 9.53
CA SER A 1 -19.30 4.72 9.37
C SER A 1 -20.41 5.62 8.86
N ILE A 2 -20.61 6.85 9.37
CA ILE A 2 -21.72 7.74 8.93
C ILE A 2 -21.73 8.04 7.42
N VAL A 3 -20.59 8.37 6.81
CA VAL A 3 -20.49 8.70 5.39
C VAL A 3 -20.92 7.52 4.50
N PHE A 4 -20.60 6.29 4.91
CA PHE A 4 -20.98 5.08 4.18
C PHE A 4 -22.50 4.86 4.22
N VAL A 5 -23.11 4.98 5.40
CA VAL A 5 -24.56 4.86 5.58
C VAL A 5 -25.29 5.94 4.80
N MET A 6 -24.82 7.19 4.87
CA MET A 6 -25.43 8.32 4.16
C MET A 6 -25.35 8.13 2.65
N ASN A 7 -24.20 7.72 2.11
CA ASN A 7 -24.06 7.43 0.68
C ASN A 7 -24.99 6.29 0.24
N GLY A 8 -25.09 5.21 1.04
CA GLY A 8 -26.03 4.11 0.77
C GLY A 8 -27.49 4.56 0.75
N LEU A 9 -27.89 5.38 1.73
CA LEU A 9 -29.26 5.92 1.82
C LEU A 9 -29.57 6.85 0.64
N ILE A 10 -28.62 7.72 0.27
CA ILE A 10 -28.74 8.58 -0.90
C ILE A 10 -28.95 7.73 -2.16
N PHE A 11 -28.12 6.71 -2.41
CA PHE A 11 -28.28 5.81 -3.56
C PHE A 11 -29.63 5.09 -3.58
N MET A 12 -30.13 4.64 -2.43
CA MET A 12 -31.45 4.03 -2.32
C MET A 12 -32.57 5.01 -2.68
N LEU A 13 -32.55 6.23 -2.13
CA LEU A 13 -33.56 7.27 -2.42
C LEU A 13 -33.59 7.65 -3.91
N ILE A 14 -32.41 7.78 -4.52
CA ILE A 14 -32.32 8.10 -5.95
C ILE A 14 -32.84 6.93 -6.79
N GLY A 15 -32.47 5.69 -6.43
CA GLY A 15 -32.97 4.49 -7.11
C GLY A 15 -34.49 4.42 -7.08
N LEU A 16 -35.11 4.85 -5.97
CA LEU A 16 -36.57 4.92 -5.84
C LEU A 16 -37.20 6.03 -6.70
N GLN A 17 -36.48 7.12 -7.02
CA GLN A 17 -36.98 8.19 -7.89
C GLN A 17 -36.92 7.83 -9.39
N LEU A 18 -36.16 6.80 -9.78
CA LEU A 18 -35.99 6.36 -11.16
C LEU A 18 -37.33 6.14 -11.91
N PRO A 19 -38.31 5.37 -11.37
CA PRO A 19 -39.56 5.11 -12.09
C PRO A 19 -40.34 6.39 -12.38
N ILE A 20 -40.36 7.32 -11.42
CA ILE A 20 -41.05 8.61 -11.52
C ILE A 20 -40.42 9.46 -12.63
N ILE A 21 -39.09 9.52 -12.67
CA ILE A 21 -38.36 10.25 -13.70
C ILE A 21 -38.63 9.61 -15.08
N THR A 22 -38.60 8.28 -15.20
CA THR A 22 -38.85 7.59 -16.49
C THR A 22 -40.28 7.75 -17.00
N GLN A 23 -41.28 7.81 -16.12
CA GLN A 23 -42.67 8.04 -16.51
C GLN A 23 -42.89 9.49 -16.98
N GLN A 24 -42.11 10.43 -16.47
CA GLN A 24 -42.18 11.84 -16.82
C GLN A 24 -41.31 12.22 -18.03
N LEU A 25 -40.65 11.26 -18.69
CA LEU A 25 -39.81 11.52 -19.86
C LEU A 25 -40.60 11.77 -21.17
N GLY A 26 -41.91 11.47 -21.19
CA GLY A 26 -42.81 11.82 -22.31
C GLY A 26 -42.33 11.34 -23.69
N ASP A 27 -42.73 12.04 -24.75
CA ASP A 27 -42.55 11.70 -26.18
C ASP A 27 -41.11 11.50 -26.68
N ILE A 28 -40.09 11.76 -25.85
CA ILE A 28 -38.70 11.47 -26.18
C ILE A 28 -38.47 9.99 -25.89
N GLY A 29 -38.62 9.14 -26.91
CA GLY A 29 -38.50 7.69 -26.76
C GLY A 29 -37.34 7.28 -25.83
N LEU A 30 -37.62 6.45 -24.83
CA LEU A 30 -36.69 6.03 -23.77
C LEU A 30 -35.30 5.63 -24.32
N THR A 31 -35.28 4.96 -25.47
CA THR A 31 -34.06 4.55 -26.17
C THR A 31 -33.15 5.73 -26.54
N THR A 32 -33.73 6.85 -26.96
CA THR A 32 -33.00 8.06 -27.34
C THR A 32 -32.42 8.75 -26.11
N ALA A 33 -33.17 8.85 -25.03
CA ALA A 33 -32.69 9.41 -23.76
C ALA A 33 -31.55 8.57 -23.16
N ILE A 34 -31.65 7.24 -23.23
CA ILE A 34 -30.58 6.31 -22.78
C ILE A 34 -29.31 6.52 -23.62
N LYS A 35 -29.44 6.64 -24.96
CA LYS A 35 -28.29 6.89 -25.84
C LYS A 35 -27.57 8.19 -25.48
N TYR A 36 -28.31 9.28 -25.27
CA TYR A 36 -27.70 10.55 -24.87
C TYR A 36 -27.05 10.47 -23.48
N GLY A 37 -27.70 9.83 -22.51
CA GLY A 37 -27.12 9.63 -21.17
C GLY A 37 -25.81 8.83 -21.21
N LEU A 38 -25.76 7.79 -22.04
CA LEU A 38 -24.56 6.97 -22.21
C LEU A 38 -23.43 7.73 -22.93
N LEU A 39 -23.76 8.52 -23.94
CA LEU A 39 -22.80 9.37 -24.66
C LEU A 39 -22.21 10.44 -23.74
N ILE A 40 -23.04 11.10 -22.92
CA ILE A 40 -22.59 12.07 -21.92
C ILE A 40 -21.71 11.40 -20.87
N SER A 41 -22.09 10.21 -20.39
CA SER A 41 -21.28 9.45 -19.44
C SER A 41 -19.90 9.13 -20.02
N LEU A 42 -19.83 8.66 -21.28
CA LEU A 42 -18.57 8.41 -21.97
C LEU A 42 -17.73 9.70 -22.07
N ALA A 43 -18.34 10.81 -22.51
CA ALA A 43 -17.65 12.09 -22.64
C ALA A 43 -17.08 12.57 -21.28
N LEU A 44 -17.82 12.40 -20.18
CA LEU A 44 -17.36 12.73 -18.84
C LEU A 44 -16.20 11.84 -18.38
N ILE A 45 -16.26 10.54 -18.65
CA ILE A 45 -15.19 9.59 -18.34
C ILE A 45 -13.91 9.97 -19.10
N VAL A 46 -14.01 10.24 -20.40
CA VAL A 46 -12.88 10.66 -21.24
C VAL A 46 -12.31 11.99 -20.76
N THR A 47 -13.15 12.99 -20.51
CA THR A 47 -12.72 14.30 -20.01
C THR A 47 -11.98 14.16 -18.68
N ARG A 48 -12.50 13.34 -17.77
CA ARG A 48 -11.85 13.08 -16.48
C ARG A 48 -10.50 12.40 -16.65
N LEU A 49 -10.41 11.40 -17.53
CA LEU A 49 -9.16 10.72 -17.82
C LEU A 49 -8.12 11.68 -18.40
N LEU A 50 -8.53 12.54 -19.34
CA LEU A 50 -7.69 13.60 -19.90
C LEU A 50 -7.19 14.56 -18.83
N CYS A 51 -8.04 14.99 -17.89
CA CYS A 51 -7.61 15.84 -16.77
C CYS A 51 -6.60 15.13 -15.86
N ALA A 52 -6.79 13.83 -15.59
CA ALA A 52 -5.85 13.06 -14.75
C ALA A 52 -4.48 12.88 -15.43
N PHE A 53 -4.46 12.58 -16.73
CA PHE A 53 -3.24 12.55 -17.53
C PHE A 53 -2.60 13.93 -17.65
N GLY A 54 -3.40 14.99 -17.83
CA GLY A 54 -2.95 16.37 -17.88
C GLY A 54 -2.29 16.82 -16.57
N ALA A 55 -2.88 16.47 -15.42
CA ALA A 55 -2.28 16.71 -14.11
C ALA A 55 -0.93 15.99 -13.98
N ALA A 56 -0.83 14.74 -14.42
CA ALA A 56 0.43 13.99 -14.37
C ALA A 56 1.51 14.55 -15.30
N LEU A 57 1.13 14.99 -16.51
CA LEU A 57 2.01 15.71 -17.43
C LEU A 57 2.49 17.02 -16.80
N PHE A 58 1.58 17.77 -16.17
CA PHE A 58 1.91 19.00 -15.46
C PHE A 58 2.90 18.75 -14.31
N THR A 59 2.67 17.74 -13.48
CA THR A 59 3.61 17.36 -12.41
C THR A 59 4.97 16.95 -12.98
N ARG A 60 5.01 16.24 -14.12
CA ARG A 60 6.26 15.86 -14.79
C ARG A 60 7.02 17.05 -15.39
N ILE A 61 6.30 18.06 -15.87
CA ILE A 61 6.93 19.30 -16.36
C ILE A 61 7.43 20.14 -15.17
N ALA A 62 6.66 20.21 -14.08
CA ALA A 62 7.05 20.91 -12.86
C ALA A 62 8.25 20.25 -12.16
N SER A 63 8.39 18.92 -12.22
CA SER A 63 9.54 18.21 -11.65
C SER A 63 10.87 18.50 -12.35
N ARG A 64 10.85 19.02 -13.58
CA ARG A 64 12.07 19.57 -14.22
C ARG A 64 12.59 20.84 -13.55
N PHE A 65 11.78 21.53 -12.75
CA PHE A 65 12.13 22.81 -12.12
C PHE A 65 12.39 22.69 -10.61
N ILE A 66 11.99 21.58 -9.97
CA ILE A 66 12.10 21.35 -8.53
C ILE A 66 12.64 19.93 -8.27
N THR A 67 13.88 19.84 -7.80
CA THR A 67 14.67 18.60 -7.56
C THR A 67 14.05 17.64 -6.53
N VAL A 68 13.03 18.06 -5.79
CA VAL A 68 12.33 17.25 -4.78
C VAL A 68 11.18 16.43 -5.36
N ALA A 69 10.83 16.66 -6.63
CA ALA A 69 9.74 15.96 -7.30
C ALA A 69 10.27 14.77 -8.13
N ASP A 70 9.78 13.60 -7.75
CA ASP A 70 10.08 12.27 -8.28
C ASP A 70 10.10 12.24 -9.84
N PRO A 71 11.22 11.86 -10.50
CA PRO A 71 11.45 12.06 -11.93
C PRO A 71 10.55 11.23 -12.86
N ASN A 72 9.77 10.27 -12.35
CA ASN A 72 8.88 9.46 -13.19
C ASN A 72 7.60 9.02 -12.44
N PRO A 73 6.52 9.82 -12.41
CA PRO A 73 5.24 9.41 -11.80
C PRO A 73 4.60 8.16 -12.43
N GLY A 74 5.13 7.66 -13.55
CA GLY A 74 4.58 6.54 -14.30
C GLY A 74 3.21 6.88 -14.90
N TRP A 75 2.78 6.13 -15.89
CA TRP A 75 1.46 6.34 -16.51
C TRP A 75 0.35 5.60 -15.76
N LYS A 76 0.75 4.64 -14.91
CA LYS A 76 -0.13 3.74 -14.16
C LYS A 76 -0.84 4.45 -13.00
N SER A 77 -0.12 5.25 -12.22
CA SER A 77 -0.68 5.97 -11.05
C SER A 77 -1.75 7.00 -11.44
N PRO A 78 -1.52 7.88 -12.44
CA PRO A 78 -2.55 8.81 -12.91
C PRO A 78 -3.76 8.11 -13.54
N LEU A 79 -3.55 6.99 -14.22
CA LEU A 79 -4.62 6.20 -14.82
C LEU A 79 -5.49 5.55 -13.75
N ILE A 80 -4.90 4.96 -12.71
CA ILE A 80 -5.65 4.40 -11.57
C ILE A 80 -6.35 5.53 -10.79
N ALA A 81 -5.66 6.63 -10.51
CA ALA A 81 -6.25 7.77 -9.79
C ALA A 81 -7.41 8.42 -10.56
N GLY A 82 -7.27 8.57 -11.89
CA GLY A 82 -8.33 9.06 -12.77
C GLY A 82 -9.54 8.12 -12.83
N TRP A 83 -9.31 6.81 -12.74
CA TRP A 83 -10.35 5.77 -12.80
C TRP A 83 -11.03 5.48 -11.44
N ALA A 84 -10.30 5.62 -10.33
CA ALA A 84 -10.74 5.32 -8.96
C ALA A 84 -11.56 6.46 -8.29
N GLY A 85 -11.87 7.51 -9.05
CA GLY A 85 -12.44 8.76 -8.55
C GLY A 85 -13.62 8.63 -7.59
N MET A 86 -13.65 9.47 -6.54
CA MET A 86 -14.73 9.53 -5.55
C MET A 86 -16.10 9.67 -6.22
N ARG A 87 -17.01 8.80 -5.82
CA ARG A 87 -18.27 8.52 -6.51
C ARG A 87 -19.36 9.55 -6.19
N GLY A 88 -19.88 10.18 -7.24
CA GLY A 88 -21.29 10.59 -7.49
C GLY A 88 -22.06 11.54 -6.56
N VAL A 89 -21.76 11.60 -5.26
CA VAL A 89 -22.64 12.24 -4.26
C VAL A 89 -22.71 13.75 -4.47
N VAL A 90 -21.59 14.39 -4.82
CA VAL A 90 -21.52 15.83 -5.11
C VAL A 90 -22.29 16.17 -6.39
N SER A 91 -22.16 15.35 -7.43
CA SER A 91 -22.90 15.53 -8.68
C SER A 91 -24.41 15.39 -8.48
N LEU A 92 -24.82 14.50 -7.59
CA LEU A 92 -26.22 14.36 -7.23
C LEU A 92 -26.74 15.57 -6.46
N ALA A 93 -26.00 16.05 -5.47
CA ALA A 93 -26.39 17.23 -4.71
C ALA A 93 -26.60 18.43 -5.65
N ALA A 94 -25.72 18.59 -6.65
CA ALA A 94 -25.88 19.60 -7.69
C ALA A 94 -27.15 19.40 -8.54
N ALA A 95 -27.48 18.16 -8.92
CA ALA A 95 -28.68 17.84 -9.69
C ALA A 95 -29.97 18.11 -8.90
N LEU A 96 -30.00 17.77 -7.60
CA LEU A 96 -31.14 18.02 -6.71
C LEU A 96 -31.28 19.50 -6.34
N SER A 97 -30.19 20.28 -6.41
CA SER A 97 -30.21 21.72 -6.20
C SER A 97 -30.91 22.49 -7.33
N ILE A 98 -31.27 21.84 -8.45
CA ILE A 98 -32.00 22.48 -9.55
C ILE A 98 -33.42 22.80 -9.06
N PRO A 99 -33.81 24.09 -9.02
CA PRO A 99 -35.12 24.50 -8.51
C PRO A 99 -36.24 23.91 -9.36
N VAL A 100 -37.35 23.57 -8.70
CA VAL A 100 -38.53 23.00 -9.37
C VAL A 100 -39.20 24.04 -10.28
N VAL A 101 -39.04 25.32 -9.95
CA VAL A 101 -39.75 26.45 -10.54
C VAL A 101 -38.78 27.58 -10.87
N ILE A 102 -38.94 28.21 -12.04
CA ILE A 102 -38.31 29.49 -12.39
C ILE A 102 -39.31 30.61 -12.06
N GLN A 103 -38.80 31.75 -11.57
CA GLN A 103 -39.56 32.96 -11.18
C GLN A 103 -40.96 33.04 -11.82
N GLY A 104 -42.00 33.01 -10.98
CA GLY A 104 -43.40 33.12 -11.43
C GLY A 104 -44.09 31.78 -11.75
N ASP A 105 -43.85 30.74 -10.97
CA ASP A 105 -44.61 29.47 -10.98
C ASP A 105 -44.45 28.60 -12.25
N GLN A 106 -43.49 28.91 -13.13
CA GLN A 106 -43.22 28.08 -14.30
C GLN A 106 -42.30 26.89 -13.98
N PRO A 107 -42.67 25.65 -14.33
CA PRO A 107 -41.83 24.49 -14.09
C PRO A 107 -40.51 24.60 -14.86
N PHE A 108 -39.41 24.22 -14.22
CA PHE A 108 -38.08 24.27 -14.85
C PHE A 108 -38.04 23.36 -16.10
N PRO A 109 -37.72 23.90 -17.28
CA PRO A 109 -37.75 23.14 -18.53
C PRO A 109 -36.69 22.03 -18.49
N TYR A 110 -37.05 20.83 -18.94
CA TYR A 110 -36.15 19.67 -19.04
C TYR A 110 -35.51 19.18 -17.73
N ARG A 111 -36.01 19.61 -16.55
CA ARG A 111 -35.50 19.16 -15.24
C ARG A 111 -35.42 17.64 -15.12
N ASN A 112 -36.50 16.95 -15.51
CA ASN A 112 -36.57 15.49 -15.43
C ASN A 112 -35.57 14.81 -16.36
N LEU A 113 -35.30 15.40 -17.53
CA LEU A 113 -34.31 14.92 -18.48
C LEU A 113 -32.89 15.08 -17.92
N ILE A 114 -32.58 16.20 -17.25
CA ILE A 114 -31.30 16.41 -16.57
C ILE A 114 -31.14 15.40 -15.42
N LEU A 115 -32.17 15.24 -14.58
CA LEU A 115 -32.15 14.25 -13.49
C LEU A 115 -31.93 12.83 -14.03
N PHE A 116 -32.60 12.47 -15.11
CA PHE A 116 -32.41 11.18 -15.79
C PHE A 116 -30.98 10.98 -16.31
N MET A 117 -30.40 12.00 -16.94
CA MET A 117 -29.01 11.95 -17.40
C MET A 117 -28.02 11.81 -16.25
N THR A 118 -28.19 12.61 -15.18
CA THR A 118 -27.32 12.50 -13.99
C THR A 118 -27.44 11.13 -13.34
N PHE A 119 -28.64 10.54 -13.32
CA PHE A 119 -28.86 9.18 -12.85
C PHE A 119 -28.09 8.16 -13.69
N ILE A 120 -28.23 8.19 -15.02
CA ILE A 120 -27.48 7.29 -15.91
C ILE A 120 -25.98 7.43 -15.70
N VAL A 121 -25.47 8.67 -15.63
CA VAL A 121 -24.04 8.94 -15.40
C VAL A 121 -23.58 8.34 -14.08
N ILE A 122 -24.34 8.52 -13.00
CA ILE A 122 -24.03 7.93 -11.69
C ILE A 122 -24.07 6.41 -11.75
N LEU A 123 -25.10 5.81 -12.34
CA LEU A 123 -25.22 4.36 -12.45
C LEU A 123 -24.06 3.75 -13.25
N VAL A 124 -23.73 4.32 -14.41
CA VAL A 124 -22.61 3.87 -15.23
C VAL A 124 -21.30 4.04 -14.47
N THR A 125 -21.05 5.20 -13.86
CA THR A 125 -19.79 5.42 -13.12
C THR A 125 -19.67 4.53 -11.88
N LEU A 126 -20.76 4.26 -11.16
CA LEU A 126 -20.74 3.36 -10.00
C LEU A 126 -20.54 1.90 -10.40
N VAL A 127 -21.37 1.41 -11.31
CA VAL A 127 -21.41 0.00 -11.68
C VAL A 127 -20.26 -0.32 -12.61
N PHE A 128 -20.14 0.39 -13.74
CA PHE A 128 -19.11 0.10 -14.72
C PHE A 128 -17.72 0.42 -14.18
N GLN A 129 -17.45 1.64 -13.70
CA GLN A 129 -16.11 1.96 -13.17
C GLN A 129 -15.83 1.23 -11.86
N GLY A 130 -16.85 1.00 -11.02
CA GLY A 130 -16.68 0.26 -9.76
C GLY A 130 -16.31 -1.20 -9.97
N LEU A 131 -16.94 -1.91 -10.92
CA LEU A 131 -16.57 -3.28 -11.26
C LEU A 131 -15.28 -3.38 -12.09
N THR A 132 -14.99 -2.40 -12.95
CA THR A 132 -13.73 -2.41 -13.72
C THR A 132 -12.52 -2.01 -12.91
N LEU A 133 -12.66 -1.34 -11.77
CA LEU A 133 -11.52 -0.89 -10.98
C LEU A 133 -10.64 -2.06 -10.46
N PRO A 134 -11.17 -3.11 -9.81
CA PRO A 134 -10.36 -4.25 -9.39
C PRO A 134 -9.66 -4.96 -10.56
N TRP A 135 -10.35 -5.10 -11.69
CA TRP A 135 -9.78 -5.67 -12.90
C TRP A 135 -8.67 -4.80 -13.47
N LEU A 136 -8.88 -3.48 -13.51
CA LEU A 136 -7.91 -2.52 -13.99
C LEU A 136 -6.66 -2.50 -13.10
N ILE A 137 -6.82 -2.53 -11.78
CA ILE A 137 -5.70 -2.60 -10.83
C ILE A 137 -4.87 -3.86 -11.08
N ARG A 138 -5.53 -5.03 -11.21
CA ARG A 138 -4.85 -6.30 -11.52
C ARG A 138 -4.12 -6.27 -12.88
N ARG A 139 -4.75 -5.68 -13.90
CA ARG A 139 -4.19 -5.58 -15.26
C ARG A 139 -3.01 -4.62 -15.34
N VAL A 140 -3.11 -3.48 -14.64
CA VAL A 140 -2.10 -2.42 -14.65
C VAL A 140 -0.89 -2.82 -13.81
N ASN A 141 -1.07 -3.70 -12.82
CA ASN A 141 -0.05 -4.20 -11.88
C ASN A 141 0.92 -3.07 -11.49
N PRO A 142 0.48 -2.12 -10.64
CA PRO A 142 1.30 -1.01 -10.20
C PRO A 142 2.36 -1.52 -9.22
N THR A 143 3.36 -2.24 -9.73
CA THR A 143 4.40 -2.92 -8.94
C THR A 143 5.33 -1.95 -8.18
N ASP A 144 5.24 -0.64 -8.40
CA ASP A 144 6.32 0.27 -7.97
C ASP A 144 6.03 1.15 -6.74
N ARG A 145 4.80 1.18 -6.19
CA ARG A 145 4.49 2.17 -5.13
C ARG A 145 3.64 1.74 -3.94
N PHE A 146 2.87 0.66 -4.06
CA PHE A 146 1.95 0.24 -2.98
C PHE A 146 2.29 -1.11 -2.36
N ASN A 147 3.28 -1.82 -2.89
CA ASN A 147 3.97 -2.82 -2.10
C ASN A 147 4.91 -2.06 -1.18
N SER A 148 4.38 -1.60 -0.04
CA SER A 148 5.23 -1.34 1.12
C SER A 148 6.00 -2.63 1.33
N ILE A 149 7.30 -2.60 1.04
CA ILE A 149 8.22 -3.67 1.40
C ILE A 149 7.90 -4.00 2.87
N PRO A 150 7.60 -5.26 3.24
CA PRO A 150 7.32 -5.62 4.63
C PRO A 150 8.39 -5.01 5.54
N GLU A 151 8.01 -4.56 6.74
CA GLU A 151 8.94 -3.88 7.67
C GLU A 151 10.22 -4.68 7.89
N GLN A 152 10.10 -6.01 7.99
CA GLN A 152 11.21 -6.96 8.09
C GLN A 152 12.18 -6.88 6.89
N GLN A 153 11.66 -6.83 5.67
CA GLN A 153 12.48 -6.69 4.47
C GLN A 153 13.13 -5.30 4.38
N GLN A 154 12.44 -4.24 4.85
CA GLN A 154 13.05 -2.90 4.93
C GLN A 154 14.23 -2.88 5.89
N GLU A 155 14.09 -3.52 7.05
CA GLU A 155 15.14 -3.62 8.05
C GLU A 155 16.39 -4.31 7.49
N ILE A 156 16.24 -5.47 6.84
CA ILE A 156 17.34 -6.20 6.20
C ILE A 156 18.05 -5.33 5.15
N ILE A 157 17.28 -4.62 4.29
CA ILE A 157 17.84 -3.73 3.27
C ILE A 157 18.65 -2.59 3.90
N ILE A 158 18.15 -2.02 5.00
CA ILE A 158 18.83 -0.93 5.73
C ILE A 158 20.12 -1.46 6.35
N GLN A 159 20.06 -2.57 7.08
CA GLN A 159 21.22 -3.16 7.75
C GLN A 159 22.31 -3.57 6.75
N LYS A 160 21.93 -4.19 5.63
CA LYS A 160 22.85 -4.48 4.51
C LYS A 160 23.54 -3.24 3.98
N LYS A 161 22.79 -2.16 3.72
CA LYS A 161 23.39 -0.90 3.23
C LYS A 161 24.35 -0.28 4.23
N ILE A 162 24.01 -0.32 5.52
CA ILE A 162 24.90 0.17 6.58
C ILE A 162 26.19 -0.66 6.61
N ALA A 163 26.08 -1.99 6.64
CA ALA A 163 27.25 -2.88 6.66
C ALA A 163 28.13 -2.69 5.42
N GLN A 164 27.52 -2.61 4.24
CA GLN A 164 28.23 -2.39 2.97
C GLN A 164 28.96 -1.05 2.95
N TYR A 165 28.30 0.03 3.36
CA TYR A 165 28.91 1.35 3.42
C TYR A 165 30.04 1.40 4.47
N SER A 166 29.84 0.78 5.63
CA SER A 166 30.85 0.68 6.68
C SER A 166 32.11 -0.06 6.21
N LEU A 167 31.95 -1.18 5.49
CA LEU A 167 33.07 -1.92 4.90
C LEU A 167 33.80 -1.11 3.84
N GLN A 168 33.06 -0.52 2.89
CA GLN A 168 33.62 0.32 1.84
C GLN A 168 34.41 1.50 2.43
N PHE A 169 33.87 2.15 3.46
CA PHE A 169 34.55 3.24 4.15
C PHE A 169 35.82 2.78 4.86
N LEU A 170 35.81 1.59 5.47
CA LEU A 170 36.99 1.01 6.11
C LEU A 170 38.09 0.72 5.08
N GLU A 171 37.72 0.13 3.94
CA GLU A 171 38.61 -0.18 2.83
C GLU A 171 39.18 1.10 2.20
N GLU A 172 38.36 2.11 1.91
CA GLU A 172 38.81 3.35 1.24
C GLU A 172 39.69 4.23 2.14
N LYS A 173 39.33 4.38 3.41
CA LYS A 173 40.00 5.34 4.32
C LYS A 173 41.18 4.74 5.08
N TYR A 174 41.15 3.44 5.37
CA TYR A 174 42.12 2.78 6.22
C TYR A 174 42.92 1.68 5.50
N ASP A 175 42.88 1.66 4.16
CA ASP A 175 43.64 0.69 3.36
C ASP A 175 45.10 0.61 3.84
N GLY A 176 45.54 -0.59 4.20
CA GLY A 176 46.88 -0.84 4.75
C GLY A 176 47.07 -0.70 6.28
N LYS A 177 46.16 -0.04 7.03
CA LYS A 177 46.18 0.00 8.51
C LYS A 177 45.15 -0.91 9.18
N VAL A 178 44.13 -1.35 8.44
CA VAL A 178 43.12 -2.33 8.89
C VAL A 178 43.82 -3.57 9.48
N PHE A 179 44.90 -4.01 8.85
CA PHE A 179 45.62 -5.23 9.22
C PHE A 179 46.63 -5.09 10.37
N SER A 180 46.86 -3.87 10.88
CA SER A 180 47.84 -3.64 11.97
C SER A 180 47.22 -3.78 13.36
N ASN A 181 45.90 -3.65 13.48
CA ASN A 181 45.19 -3.67 14.76
C ASN A 181 44.17 -4.83 14.78
N GLU A 182 44.36 -5.75 15.70
CA GLU A 182 43.50 -6.93 15.88
C GLU A 182 42.02 -6.57 16.06
N HIS A 183 41.72 -5.48 16.76
CA HIS A 183 40.34 -5.03 16.97
C HIS A 183 39.67 -4.54 15.68
N VAL A 184 40.43 -3.92 14.78
CA VAL A 184 39.91 -3.43 13.49
C VAL A 184 39.71 -4.60 12.54
N ASN A 185 40.61 -5.59 12.55
CA ASN A 185 40.40 -6.85 11.84
C ASN A 185 39.16 -7.61 12.33
N ASN A 186 38.93 -7.68 13.64
CA ASN A 186 37.74 -8.31 14.19
C ASN A 186 36.46 -7.57 13.81
N LEU A 187 36.49 -6.23 13.79
CA LEU A 187 35.37 -5.42 13.31
C LEU A 187 35.10 -5.65 11.81
N TYR A 188 36.15 -5.69 10.99
CA TYR A 188 36.04 -5.96 9.55
C TYR A 188 35.45 -7.36 9.29
N ALA A 189 35.96 -8.38 9.99
CA ALA A 189 35.45 -9.74 9.89
C ALA A 189 33.98 -9.83 10.31
N ARG A 190 33.58 -9.14 11.38
CA ARG A 190 32.18 -9.09 11.83
C ARG A 190 31.27 -8.42 10.80
N LEU A 191 31.64 -7.23 10.32
CA LEU A 191 30.84 -6.51 9.32
C LEU A 191 30.69 -7.30 8.01
N LYS A 192 31.73 -8.06 7.63
CA LYS A 192 31.70 -8.93 6.47
C LYS A 192 30.74 -10.11 6.65
N LEU A 193 30.78 -10.77 7.82
CA LEU A 193 29.83 -11.83 8.16
C LEU A 193 28.39 -11.32 8.17
N ASP A 194 28.14 -10.14 8.76
CA ASP A 194 26.82 -9.51 8.76
C ASP A 194 26.33 -9.24 7.32
N LEU A 195 27.20 -8.71 6.46
CA LEU A 195 26.88 -8.45 5.05
C LEU A 195 26.56 -9.72 4.27
N ASP A 196 27.35 -10.78 4.46
CA ASP A 196 27.16 -12.07 3.81
C ASP A 196 25.83 -12.71 4.27
N PHE A 197 25.51 -12.62 5.57
CA PHE A 197 24.23 -13.05 6.13
C PHE A 197 23.05 -12.32 5.47
N PHE A 198 23.05 -10.98 5.42
CA PHE A 198 21.96 -10.22 4.81
C PHE A 198 21.83 -10.44 3.30
N ASN A 199 22.93 -10.74 2.60
CA ASN A 199 22.89 -11.11 1.19
C ASN A 199 22.16 -12.44 0.99
N GLN A 200 22.50 -13.44 1.80
CA GLN A 200 21.89 -14.75 1.73
C GLN A 200 20.40 -14.70 2.15
N GLU A 201 20.07 -13.97 3.21
CA GLU A 201 18.68 -13.79 3.66
C GLU A 201 17.81 -13.11 2.58
N MET A 202 18.35 -12.12 1.84
CA MET A 202 17.65 -11.52 0.69
C MET A 202 17.46 -12.49 -0.49
N GLU A 203 18.44 -13.35 -0.77
CA GLU A 203 18.32 -14.38 -1.82
C GLU A 203 17.33 -15.48 -1.41
N GLU A 204 17.33 -15.90 -0.15
CA GLU A 204 16.39 -16.86 0.41
C GLU A 204 14.97 -16.31 0.41
N ILE A 205 14.71 -15.06 0.84
CA ILE A 205 13.39 -14.40 0.78
C ILE A 205 12.76 -14.44 -0.63
N THR A 206 13.58 -14.54 -1.68
CA THR A 206 13.11 -14.63 -3.07
C THR A 206 12.73 -16.07 -3.49
N ASN A 207 13.18 -17.09 -2.75
CA ASN A 207 13.09 -18.52 -3.10
C ASN A 207 12.74 -19.46 -1.91
N VAL A 208 12.11 -18.98 -0.84
CA VAL A 208 11.87 -19.81 0.36
C VAL A 208 10.95 -21.01 0.05
N GLU A 209 11.51 -22.23 0.11
CA GLU A 209 10.79 -23.40 0.60
C GLU A 209 10.60 -23.20 2.12
N GLU A 210 9.36 -23.00 2.55
CA GLU A 210 8.94 -22.72 3.94
C GLU A 210 9.55 -23.67 4.99
N SER A 211 10.04 -24.83 4.56
CA SER A 211 10.63 -25.89 5.38
C SER A 211 12.01 -25.55 5.95
N THR A 212 12.90 -24.87 5.23
CA THR A 212 14.30 -24.68 5.68
C THR A 212 14.41 -23.68 6.83
N LEU A 213 13.55 -22.66 6.83
CA LEU A 213 13.54 -21.59 7.82
C LEU A 213 12.98 -22.09 9.16
N MET A 214 11.92 -22.92 9.12
CA MET A 214 11.38 -23.59 10.31
C MET A 214 12.41 -24.53 10.96
N ASP A 215 13.16 -25.27 10.15
CA ASP A 215 14.20 -26.18 10.65
C ASP A 215 15.32 -25.40 11.37
N TYR A 216 15.76 -24.27 10.82
CA TYR A 216 16.72 -23.37 11.48
C TYR A 216 16.19 -22.82 12.80
N GLN A 217 14.97 -22.25 12.81
CA GLN A 217 14.35 -21.68 14.01
C GLN A 217 14.24 -22.73 15.13
N ARG A 218 13.86 -23.97 14.78
CA ARG A 218 13.76 -25.08 15.73
C ARG A 218 15.12 -25.45 16.33
N MET A 219 16.14 -25.62 15.50
CA MET A 219 17.49 -25.95 15.97
C MET A 219 18.07 -24.83 16.85
N TYR A 220 17.80 -23.58 16.52
CA TYR A 220 18.27 -22.43 17.29
C TYR A 220 17.61 -22.37 18.68
N LEU A 221 16.31 -22.64 18.78
CA LEU A 221 15.63 -22.73 20.08
C LEU A 221 16.15 -23.87 20.96
N ASP A 222 16.44 -25.03 20.38
CA ASP A 222 17.05 -26.16 21.10
C ASP A 222 18.45 -25.80 21.65
N LEU A 223 19.22 -25.02 20.89
CA LEU A 223 20.53 -24.52 21.32
C LEU A 223 20.41 -23.54 22.49
N LEU A 224 19.44 -22.62 22.46
CA LEU A 224 19.19 -21.68 23.56
C LEU A 224 18.79 -22.42 24.86
N ASP A 225 17.99 -23.49 24.76
CA ASP A 225 17.64 -24.32 25.93
C ASP A 225 18.86 -25.02 26.53
N ARG A 226 19.79 -25.48 25.69
CA ARG A 226 21.07 -26.05 26.14
C ARG A 226 21.95 -25.02 26.85
N GLN A 227 22.03 -23.80 26.32
CA GLN A 227 22.78 -22.71 26.96
C GLN A 227 22.17 -22.31 28.30
N ARG A 228 20.83 -22.24 28.40
CA ARG A 228 20.11 -21.97 29.65
C ARG A 228 20.46 -23.01 30.72
N LYS A 229 20.43 -24.30 30.38
CA LYS A 229 20.82 -25.39 31.29
C LYS A 229 22.25 -25.23 31.81
N LEU A 230 23.19 -24.90 30.93
CA LEU A 230 24.58 -24.64 31.31
C LEU A 230 24.69 -23.46 32.28
N LEU A 231 23.99 -22.35 32.03
CA LEU A 231 23.99 -21.20 32.94
C LEU A 231 23.42 -21.53 34.32
N HIS A 232 22.39 -22.37 34.38
CA HIS A 232 21.85 -22.86 35.66
C HIS A 232 22.85 -23.76 36.41
N GLU A 233 23.58 -24.63 35.71
CA GLU A 233 24.64 -25.44 36.31
C GLU A 233 25.79 -24.58 36.83
N MET A 234 26.16 -23.51 36.11
CA MET A 234 27.16 -22.54 36.52
C MET A 234 26.73 -21.76 37.76
N ASN A 235 25.42 -21.47 37.92
CA ASN A 235 24.88 -20.76 39.07
C ASN A 235 25.07 -21.49 40.40
N GLY A 236 25.22 -22.83 40.35
CA GLY A 236 25.47 -23.65 41.53
C GLY A 236 26.94 -23.66 41.99
N ARG A 237 27.86 -23.00 41.29
CA ARG A 237 29.29 -23.00 41.60
C ARG A 237 29.71 -21.67 42.23
N MET A 238 30.52 -21.69 43.29
CA MET A 238 31.02 -20.48 43.96
C MET A 238 31.97 -19.61 43.11
N GLU A 239 32.39 -20.09 41.93
CA GLU A 239 33.28 -19.36 41.02
C GLU A 239 32.58 -18.23 40.25
N PHE A 240 31.25 -18.21 40.18
CA PHE A 240 30.51 -17.28 39.34
C PHE A 240 29.58 -16.38 40.15
N GLU A 241 29.54 -15.11 39.78
CA GLU A 241 28.66 -14.13 40.39
C GLU A 241 27.23 -14.30 39.85
N GLU A 242 26.26 -14.45 40.76
CA GLU A 242 24.85 -14.72 40.43
C GLU A 242 24.25 -13.60 39.55
N GLU A 243 24.63 -12.35 39.77
CA GLU A 243 24.16 -11.21 38.97
C GLU A 243 24.61 -11.30 37.51
N LEU A 244 25.84 -11.76 37.27
CA LEU A 244 26.37 -11.95 35.93
C LEU A 244 25.62 -13.09 35.21
N ILE A 245 25.33 -14.18 35.91
CA ILE A 245 24.55 -15.30 35.36
C ILE A 245 23.12 -14.86 35.01
N ARG A 246 22.47 -14.10 35.90
CA ARG A 246 21.14 -13.51 35.63
C ARG A 246 21.13 -12.64 34.39
N LYS A 247 22.18 -11.84 34.17
CA LYS A 247 22.33 -11.02 32.96
C LYS A 247 22.37 -11.88 31.69
N TYR A 248 23.15 -12.96 31.68
CA TYR A 248 23.23 -13.84 30.51
C TYR A 248 21.96 -14.65 30.28
N LEU A 249 21.25 -15.06 31.35
CA LEU A 249 19.91 -15.66 31.22
C LEU A 249 18.94 -14.69 30.56
N SER A 250 18.93 -13.42 30.97
CA SER A 250 18.09 -12.39 30.34
C SER A 250 18.40 -12.15 28.87
N LEU A 251 19.66 -12.30 28.45
CA LEU A 251 20.04 -12.18 27.04
C LEU A 251 19.52 -13.36 26.22
N ILE A 252 19.59 -14.58 26.76
CA ILE A 252 19.02 -15.78 26.13
C ILE A 252 17.50 -15.63 25.99
N ASP A 253 16.81 -15.16 27.04
CA ASP A 253 15.36 -14.96 27.01
C ASP A 253 14.95 -13.93 25.96
N PHE A 254 15.74 -12.89 25.76
CA PHE A 254 15.52 -11.88 24.72
C PHE A 254 15.70 -12.44 23.30
N GLU A 255 16.74 -13.24 23.08
CA GLU A 255 16.96 -13.89 21.78
C GLU A 255 15.88 -14.94 21.48
N GLU A 256 15.42 -15.72 22.48
CA GLU A 256 14.30 -16.63 22.33
C GLU A 256 13.00 -15.89 21.95
N TYR A 257 12.73 -14.75 22.59
CA TYR A 257 11.57 -13.93 22.28
C TYR A 257 11.55 -13.48 20.82
N LYS A 258 12.67 -12.94 20.31
CA LYS A 258 12.80 -12.48 18.92
C LYS A 258 12.52 -13.59 17.90
N VAL A 259 13.01 -14.80 18.17
CA VAL A 259 12.83 -15.95 17.27
C VAL A 259 11.37 -16.42 17.27
N ARG A 260 10.74 -16.46 18.45
CA ARG A 260 9.32 -16.84 18.57
C ARG A 260 8.39 -15.81 17.95
N GLU A 261 8.67 -14.53 18.12
CA GLU A 261 7.91 -13.44 17.49
C GLU A 261 7.90 -13.58 15.97
N LYS A 262 9.06 -13.88 15.36
CA LYS A 262 9.16 -14.15 13.92
C LYS A 262 8.29 -15.33 13.47
N MET A 263 8.29 -16.45 14.21
CA MET A 263 7.41 -17.61 13.92
C MET A 263 5.93 -17.24 13.98
N PHE A 264 5.49 -16.48 14.98
CA PHE A 264 4.07 -16.12 15.14
C PHE A 264 3.55 -15.23 14.00
N LEU A 265 4.40 -14.36 13.46
CA LEU A 265 4.07 -13.49 12.33
C LEU A 265 4.02 -14.26 11.01
N GLU A 266 4.78 -15.34 10.87
CA GLU A 266 4.77 -16.23 9.70
C GLU A 266 3.52 -17.15 9.68
N GLU A 267 3.05 -17.63 10.85
CA GLU A 267 1.86 -18.50 10.95
C GLU A 267 0.50 -17.77 10.87
N SER A 268 0.48 -16.44 10.91
CA SER A 268 -0.76 -15.64 10.86
C SER A 268 -1.09 -15.21 9.43
N PRO A 269 -1.99 -15.89 8.70
CA PRO A 269 -2.36 -15.47 7.36
C PRO A 269 -3.19 -14.19 7.46
N VAL A 270 -2.73 -13.13 6.78
CA VAL A 270 -3.54 -11.93 6.48
C VAL A 270 -4.54 -12.24 5.37
#